data_AF-A0A948E0L7-F1
#
_entry.id   AF-A0A948E0L7-F1
#
_cell.length_a   1.000
_cell.length_b   1.000
_cell.length_c   1.000
_cell.angle_alpha   90.00
_cell.angle_beta   90.00
_cell.angle_gamma   90.00
#
_symmetry.space_group_name_H-M   'P 1'
#
loop_
_entity.id
_entity.type
_entity.pdbx_description
1 polymer ?
#
loop_
_entity_poly.entity_id
_entity_poly.type
_entity_poly.pdbx_seq_one_letter_code
_entity_poly.pdbx_strand_id
1 'polypeptide(L)'
;MNKELTARAKELFGNDYNEFCEIDPFNPKNEVTGFVSRKSNEYYGALIITRVNNRDITPQLVMGTPKMHYPFSSQADGTRNYAFPSAKYIEIYEKLDGTNILSYFYIDGANRYLTYKTRLRPFLGSSRFGDFYNMWKETAAPYMD
;
A
#
# COMPACT_ATOMS: atom_id res chain seq x y z
N MET A 1 8.01 20.42 8.40
CA MET A 1 8.13 18.95 8.53
C MET A 1 9.34 18.65 9.41
N ASN A 2 9.21 17.83 10.45
CA ASN A 2 10.31 17.51 11.37
C ASN A 2 11.44 16.81 10.57
N LYS A 3 12.68 17.31 10.72
CA LYS A 3 13.86 16.82 9.97
C LYS A 3 14.13 15.33 10.18
N GLU A 4 13.80 14.80 11.36
CA GLU A 4 13.97 13.36 11.68
C GLU A 4 12.99 12.48 10.90
N LEU A 5 11.76 12.95 10.67
CA LEU A 5 10.73 12.23 9.93
C LEU A 5 11.09 12.11 8.45
N THR A 6 11.61 13.19 7.86
CA THR A 6 12.14 13.19 6.49
C THR A 6 13.41 12.34 6.38
N ALA A 7 14.26 12.32 7.42
CA ALA A 7 15.46 11.47 7.44
C ALA A 7 15.10 9.98 7.39
N ARG A 8 14.08 9.54 8.14
CA ARG A 8 13.64 8.14 8.14
C ARG A 8 13.05 7.69 6.79
N ALA A 9 12.25 8.55 6.16
CA ALA A 9 11.76 8.30 4.81
C ALA A 9 12.90 8.22 3.81
N LYS A 10 13.89 9.11 3.89
CA LYS A 10 15.06 9.11 3.02
C LYS A 10 15.95 7.88 3.23
N GLU A 11 16.09 7.41 4.46
CA GLU A 11 16.83 6.19 4.80
C GLU A 11 16.21 4.95 4.14
N LEU A 12 14.89 4.78 4.28
CA LEU A 12 14.20 3.58 3.79
C LEU A 12 13.88 3.66 2.30
N PHE A 13 13.34 4.79 1.84
CA PHE A 13 12.81 4.96 0.49
C PHE A 13 13.80 5.63 -0.47
N GLY A 14 14.94 6.12 0.03
CA GLY A 14 15.87 6.91 -0.77
C GLY A 14 15.23 8.22 -1.20
N ASN A 15 15.36 8.58 -2.47
CA ASN A 15 14.74 9.79 -3.04
C ASN A 15 13.47 9.49 -3.85
N ASP A 16 13.01 8.23 -3.87
CA ASP A 16 11.88 7.80 -4.71
C ASP A 16 10.63 7.57 -3.84
N TYR A 17 10.06 8.68 -3.37
CA TYR A 17 8.84 8.71 -2.59
C TYR A 17 8.01 9.96 -2.93
N ASN A 18 6.71 9.88 -2.66
CA ASN A 18 5.81 11.04 -2.68
C ASN A 18 5.37 11.37 -1.25
N GLU A 19 5.21 12.65 -0.95
CA GLU A 19 4.50 13.09 0.25
C GLU A 19 2.99 12.97 0.05
N PHE A 20 2.26 12.70 1.12
CA PHE A 20 0.80 12.77 1.13
C PHE A 20 0.29 13.46 2.39
N CYS A 21 -0.84 14.13 2.25
CA CYS A 21 -1.65 14.65 3.34
C CYS A 21 -3.11 14.50 2.89
N GLU A 22 -3.79 13.48 3.39
CA GLU A 22 -5.12 13.07 2.92
C GLU A 22 -6.03 12.75 4.10
N ILE A 23 -7.33 13.03 3.94
CA ILE A 23 -8.34 12.55 4.88
C ILE A 23 -8.54 11.05 4.64
N ASP A 24 -8.47 10.26 5.70
CA ASP A 24 -8.79 8.84 5.62
C ASP A 24 -10.30 8.65 5.41
N PRO A 25 -10.74 8.10 4.26
CA PRO A 25 -12.17 7.98 3.97
C PRO A 25 -12.89 6.97 4.88
N PHE A 26 -12.16 6.05 5.53
CA PHE A 26 -12.73 5.13 6.52
C PHE A 26 -12.71 5.71 7.94
N ASN A 27 -11.94 6.78 8.17
CA ASN A 27 -11.84 7.48 9.45
C ASN A 27 -11.91 8.99 9.19
N PRO A 28 -13.06 9.53 8.76
CA PRO A 28 -13.16 10.87 8.14
C PRO A 28 -12.83 12.05 9.06
N LYS A 29 -12.61 11.78 10.35
CA LYS A 29 -12.11 12.76 11.33
C LYS A 29 -10.59 12.84 11.38
N ASN A 30 -9.89 12.01 10.62
CA ASN A 30 -8.45 11.89 10.61
C ASN A 30 -7.88 12.38 9.28
N GLU A 31 -7.16 13.50 9.34
CA GLU A 31 -6.21 13.89 8.30
C GLU A 31 -4.85 13.25 8.61
N VAL A 32 -4.31 12.49 7.67
CA VAL A 32 -3.09 11.70 7.85
C VAL A 32 -2.02 12.19 6.89
N THR A 33 -0.83 12.46 7.42
CA THR A 33 0.33 12.89 6.64
C THR A 33 1.42 11.82 6.67
N GLY A 34 2.14 11.67 5.56
CA GLY A 34 3.26 10.75 5.47
C GLY A 34 3.92 10.71 4.11
N PHE A 35 4.57 9.59 3.83
CA PHE A 35 5.29 9.32 2.60
C PHE A 35 4.84 7.99 1.99
N VAL A 36 4.75 7.92 0.67
CA VAL A 36 4.53 6.69 -0.10
C VAL A 36 5.76 6.39 -0.94
N SER A 37 6.37 5.23 -0.73
CA SER A 37 7.52 4.77 -1.49
C SER A 37 7.13 4.37 -2.91
N ARG A 38 7.93 4.85 -3.88
CA ARG A 38 7.85 4.48 -5.30
C ARG A 38 9.06 3.66 -5.77
N LYS A 39 10.06 3.50 -4.90
CA LYS A 39 11.24 2.67 -5.12
C LYS A 39 10.83 1.25 -5.47
N SER A 40 11.26 0.75 -6.62
CA SER A 40 10.94 -0.60 -7.11
C SER A 40 11.77 -1.68 -6.40
N ASN A 41 11.66 -1.75 -5.08
CA ASN A 41 12.27 -2.77 -4.23
C ASN A 41 11.24 -3.31 -3.22
N GLU A 42 11.70 -3.89 -2.10
CA GLU A 42 10.85 -4.40 -1.03
C GLU A 42 9.92 -3.34 -0.40
N TYR A 43 10.23 -2.05 -0.55
CA TYR A 43 9.39 -0.95 -0.08
C TYR A 43 8.42 -0.42 -1.12
N TYR A 44 8.27 -1.04 -2.29
CA TYR A 44 7.40 -0.49 -3.33
C TYR A 44 5.94 -0.39 -2.87
N GLY A 45 5.43 0.85 -2.73
CA GLY A 45 4.10 1.11 -2.18
C GLY A 45 4.00 1.02 -0.66
N ALA A 46 5.12 0.97 0.08
CA ALA A 46 5.13 1.12 1.52
C ALA A 46 4.79 2.57 1.93
N LEU A 47 4.22 2.74 3.12
CA LEU A 47 3.93 4.04 3.72
C LEU A 47 4.81 4.27 4.94
N ILE A 48 5.19 5.53 5.17
CA ILE A 48 5.60 6.00 6.50
C ILE A 48 4.61 7.07 6.92
N ILE A 49 3.83 6.79 7.97
CA ILE A 49 2.87 7.74 8.54
C ILE A 49 3.56 8.49 9.66
N THR A 50 3.44 9.81 9.65
CA THR A 50 4.21 10.70 10.52
C THR A 50 3.35 11.67 11.30
N ARG A 51 2.08 11.84 10.90
CA ARG A 51 1.14 12.77 11.54
C ARG A 51 -0.29 12.31 11.41
N VAL A 52 -1.08 12.57 12.44
CA VAL A 52 -2.55 12.48 12.42
C VAL A 52 -3.13 13.76 13.02
N ASN A 53 -4.06 14.41 12.33
CA ASN A 53 -4.76 15.62 12.78
C ASN A 53 -3.81 16.73 13.25
N ASN A 54 -2.83 17.07 12.40
CA ASN A 54 -1.80 18.07 12.67
C ASN A 54 -0.87 17.78 13.87
N ARG A 55 -0.94 16.58 14.47
CA ARG A 55 -0.08 16.15 15.59
C ARG A 55 0.93 15.13 15.12
N ASP A 56 2.21 15.43 15.34
CA ASP A 56 3.30 14.51 15.03
C ASP A 56 3.15 13.24 15.90
N ILE A 57 3.35 12.08 15.28
CA ILE A 57 3.29 10.77 15.94
C ILE A 57 4.63 10.04 15.78
N THR A 58 4.85 8.98 16.56
CA THR A 58 5.94 8.04 16.26
C THR A 58 5.74 7.49 14.85
N PRO A 59 6.77 7.54 13.98
CA PRO A 59 6.67 7.05 12.61
C PRO A 59 6.22 5.59 12.55
N GLN A 60 5.22 5.34 11.71
CA GLN A 60 4.68 4.00 11.50
C GLN A 60 4.95 3.56 10.06
N LEU A 61 5.71 2.47 9.91
CA LEU A 61 5.97 1.85 8.62
C LEU A 61 4.87 0.84 8.30
N VAL A 62 4.19 1.04 7.18
CA VAL A 62 3.21 0.10 6.63
C VAL A 62 3.79 -0.48 5.35
N MET A 63 4.11 -1.77 5.35
CA MET A 63 4.63 -2.43 4.16
C MET A 63 3.55 -2.57 3.09
N GLY A 64 3.96 -2.46 1.82
CA GLY A 64 3.10 -2.75 0.68
C GLY A 64 3.03 -4.26 0.39
N THR A 65 2.02 -4.68 -0.37
CA THR A 65 1.97 -6.04 -0.92
C THR A 65 3.15 -6.24 -1.87
N PRO A 66 4.02 -7.25 -1.63
CA PRO A 66 5.24 -7.43 -2.40
C PRO A 66 4.94 -7.65 -3.88
N LYS A 67 5.86 -7.23 -4.74
CA LYS A 67 5.76 -7.49 -6.18
C LYS A 67 6.10 -8.96 -6.43
N MET A 68 5.12 -9.73 -6.89
CA MET A 68 5.38 -11.08 -7.39
C MET A 68 6.07 -11.01 -8.75
N HIS A 69 7.25 -11.62 -8.85
CA HIS A 69 7.96 -11.76 -10.12
C HIS A 69 7.37 -12.92 -10.90
N TYR A 70 7.11 -12.68 -12.19
CA TYR A 70 6.67 -13.75 -13.08
C TYR A 70 7.83 -14.72 -13.34
N PRO A 71 7.61 -16.04 -13.29
CA PRO A 71 8.62 -17.04 -13.59
C PRO A 71 8.74 -17.25 -15.10
N PHE A 72 8.68 -16.17 -15.88
CA PHE A 72 8.86 -16.21 -17.32
C PHE A 72 9.49 -14.93 -17.86
N SER A 73 10.22 -15.07 -18.96
CA SER A 73 10.66 -13.96 -19.80
C SER A 73 9.83 -13.90 -21.08
N SER A 74 9.44 -12.70 -21.50
CA SER A 74 8.81 -12.48 -22.81
C SER A 74 9.88 -12.33 -23.89
N GLN A 75 9.69 -13.00 -25.02
CA GLN A 75 10.47 -12.82 -26.25
C GLN A 75 9.87 -11.71 -27.12
N ALA A 76 10.61 -11.27 -28.15
CA ALA A 76 10.17 -10.23 -29.07
C ALA A 76 8.92 -10.62 -29.88
N ASP A 77 8.70 -11.91 -30.12
CA ASP A 77 7.54 -12.48 -30.81
C ASP A 77 6.34 -12.73 -29.87
N GLY A 78 6.45 -12.37 -28.59
CA GLY A 78 5.41 -12.56 -27.59
C GLY A 78 5.38 -13.95 -26.95
N THR A 79 6.25 -14.88 -27.36
CA THR A 79 6.39 -16.18 -26.69
C THR A 79 6.94 -16.01 -25.27
N ARG A 80 6.54 -16.90 -24.35
CA ARG A 80 6.96 -16.89 -22.94
C ARG A 80 7.83 -18.10 -22.64
N ASN A 81 9.06 -17.85 -22.20
CA ASN A 81 9.94 -18.89 -21.68
C ASN A 81 9.77 -18.98 -20.17
N TYR A 82 9.13 -20.05 -19.70
CA TYR A 82 8.89 -20.29 -18.29
C TYR A 82 10.10 -20.95 -17.62
N ALA A 83 10.48 -20.45 -16.45
CA ALA A 83 11.52 -21.00 -15.59
C ALA A 83 11.04 -20.91 -14.14
N PHE A 84 10.45 -21.99 -13.64
CA PHE A 84 10.01 -22.06 -12.25
C PHE A 84 11.18 -22.47 -11.35
N PRO A 85 11.34 -21.85 -10.17
CA PRO A 85 12.32 -22.32 -9.19
C PRO A 85 11.96 -23.73 -8.70
N SER A 86 12.95 -24.50 -8.25
CA SER A 86 12.72 -25.80 -7.63
C SER A 86 11.87 -25.62 -6.36
N ALA A 87 10.78 -26.37 -6.25
CA ALA A 87 9.87 -26.31 -5.12
C ALA A 87 9.60 -27.71 -4.56
N LYS A 88 9.44 -27.81 -3.24
CA LYS A 88 9.01 -29.07 -2.60
C LYS A 88 7.53 -29.35 -2.83
N TYR A 89 6.72 -28.29 -2.87
CA TYR A 89 5.28 -28.31 -3.14
C TYR A 89 4.91 -27.09 -3.99
N ILE A 90 3.89 -27.23 -4.82
CA ILE A 90 3.32 -26.14 -5.62
C ILE A 90 1.83 -26.10 -5.29
N GLU A 91 1.37 -24.95 -4.81
CA GLU A 91 -0.04 -24.65 -4.63
C GLU A 91 -0.51 -23.77 -5.77
N ILE A 92 -1.67 -24.10 -6.33
CA ILE A 92 -2.23 -23.41 -7.49
C ILE A 92 -3.52 -22.73 -7.06
N TYR A 93 -3.60 -21.43 -7.35
CA TYR A 93 -4.76 -20.61 -7.07
C TYR A 93 -5.16 -19.85 -8.34
N GLU A 94 -6.44 -19.55 -8.45
CA GLU A 94 -6.92 -18.65 -9.49
C GLU A 94 -6.34 -17.25 -9.27
N LYS A 95 -5.71 -16.68 -10.30
CA LYS A 95 -5.28 -15.29 -10.28
C LYS A 95 -6.44 -14.41 -10.75
N LEU A 96 -7.14 -13.81 -9.79
CA LEU A 96 -8.16 -12.82 -10.08
C LEU A 96 -7.57 -11.61 -10.82
N ASP A 97 -8.32 -11.08 -11.79
CA ASP A 97 -7.98 -9.87 -12.51
C ASP A 97 -8.70 -8.68 -11.88
N GLY A 98 -7.94 -7.81 -11.23
CA GLY A 98 -8.47 -6.73 -10.42
C GLY A 98 -7.34 -5.93 -9.76
N THR A 99 -7.67 -5.24 -8.68
CA THR A 99 -6.69 -4.50 -7.89
C THR A 99 -6.40 -5.20 -6.56
N ASN A 100 -5.17 -5.13 -6.10
CA ASN A 100 -4.85 -5.54 -4.74
C ASN A 100 -5.26 -4.43 -3.75
N ILE A 101 -6.03 -4.83 -2.74
CA ILE A 101 -6.40 -4.00 -1.60
C ILE A 101 -5.65 -4.54 -0.38
N LEU A 102 -4.93 -3.66 0.31
CA LEU A 102 -4.23 -3.98 1.56
C LEU A 102 -4.94 -3.26 2.70
N SER A 103 -5.42 -4.02 3.68
CA SER A 103 -5.91 -3.51 4.96
C SER A 103 -4.73 -3.27 5.90
N TYR A 104 -4.72 -2.14 6.60
CA TYR A 104 -3.71 -1.87 7.62
C TYR A 104 -4.30 -1.02 8.75
N PHE A 105 -3.54 -0.95 9.84
CA PHE A 105 -3.86 -0.06 10.94
C PHE A 105 -2.82 1.04 11.09
N TYR A 106 -3.25 2.21 11.53
CA TYR A 106 -2.37 3.20 12.12
C TYR A 106 -2.87 3.60 13.51
N ILE A 107 -1.94 4.09 14.32
CA ILE A 107 -2.13 4.40 15.73
C ILE A 107 -2.01 5.90 15.94
N ASP A 108 -2.93 6.49 16.70
CA ASP A 108 -2.83 7.85 17.25
C ASP A 108 -3.17 7.81 18.74
N GLY A 109 -2.15 7.96 19.58
CA GLY A 109 -2.25 7.73 21.02
C GLY A 109 -2.62 6.29 21.35
N ALA A 110 -3.72 6.10 22.08
CA ALA A 110 -4.27 4.78 22.41
C ALA A 110 -5.23 4.22 21.35
N ASN A 111 -5.58 5.03 20.33
CA ASN A 111 -6.55 4.65 19.32
C ASN A 111 -5.86 3.92 18.16
N ARG A 112 -6.54 2.92 17.61
CA ARG A 112 -6.10 2.13 16.46
C ARG A 112 -7.17 2.21 15.38
N TYR A 113 -6.81 2.66 14.19
CA TYR A 113 -7.73 2.92 13.09
C TYR A 113 -7.48 1.94 11.95
N LEU A 114 -8.51 1.17 11.57
CA LEU A 114 -8.47 0.30 10.39
C LEU A 114 -8.73 1.13 9.14
N THR A 115 -7.92 0.93 8.11
CA THR A 115 -8.15 1.52 6.79
C THR A 115 -7.55 0.63 5.70
N TYR A 116 -7.66 1.07 4.46
CA TYR A 116 -7.37 0.27 3.28
C TYR A 116 -6.64 1.11 2.23
N LYS A 117 -5.76 0.47 1.47
CA LYS A 117 -5.02 1.11 0.39
C LYS A 117 -4.87 0.26 -0.86
N THR A 118 -4.66 0.95 -1.98
CA THR A 118 -4.02 0.37 -3.17
C THR A 118 -2.51 0.62 -3.09
N ARG A 119 -1.73 0.03 -4.02
CA ARG A 119 -0.26 0.02 -3.92
C ARG A 119 0.37 1.40 -3.69
N LEU A 120 0.06 2.39 -4.53
CA LEU A 120 0.73 3.71 -4.52
C LEU A 120 -0.14 4.85 -3.97
N ARG A 121 -1.18 4.53 -3.22
CA ARG A 121 -2.04 5.52 -2.55
C ARG A 121 -2.11 5.21 -1.06
N PRO A 122 -2.19 6.20 -0.17
CA PRO A 122 -2.31 5.94 1.26
C PRO A 122 -3.68 5.36 1.63
N PHE A 123 -4.72 5.71 0.88
CA PHE A 123 -6.10 5.28 1.10
C PHE A 123 -6.78 4.82 -0.21
N LEU A 124 -7.86 4.04 -0.09
CA LEU A 124 -8.74 3.74 -1.23
C LEU A 124 -9.46 5.01 -1.69
N GLY A 125 -9.75 5.08 -2.98
CA GLY A 125 -10.50 6.17 -3.57
C GLY A 125 -10.73 5.93 -5.05
N SER A 126 -11.39 6.86 -5.71
CA SER A 126 -11.66 6.78 -7.14
C SER A 126 -10.39 7.00 -7.96
N SER A 127 -10.26 6.28 -9.08
CA SER A 127 -9.17 6.39 -10.03
C SER A 127 -9.68 6.16 -11.46
N ARG A 128 -8.82 6.34 -12.47
CA ARG A 128 -9.17 5.98 -13.86
C ARG A 128 -9.52 4.50 -14.07
N PHE A 129 -9.17 3.64 -13.11
CA PHE A 129 -9.40 2.20 -13.17
C PHE A 129 -10.64 1.75 -12.37
N GLY A 130 -11.34 2.69 -11.72
CA GLY A 130 -12.53 2.39 -10.93
C GLY A 130 -12.59 3.10 -9.57
N ASP A 131 -13.74 2.99 -8.93
CA ASP A 131 -14.01 3.48 -7.58
C ASP A 131 -13.79 2.40 -6.53
N PHE A 132 -12.53 2.19 -6.18
CA PHE A 132 -12.16 1.13 -5.24
C PHE A 132 -12.66 1.39 -3.82
N TYR A 133 -12.97 2.64 -3.46
CA TYR A 133 -13.53 2.94 -2.14
C TYR A 133 -14.97 2.43 -2.04
N ASN A 134 -15.83 2.81 -2.99
CA ASN A 134 -17.23 2.37 -2.97
C ASN A 134 -17.36 0.86 -3.19
N MET A 135 -16.60 0.30 -4.14
CA MET A 135 -16.58 -1.16 -4.38
C MET A 135 -16.16 -1.95 -3.12
N TRP A 136 -15.15 -1.47 -2.41
CA TRP A 136 -14.70 -2.13 -1.19
C TRP A 136 -15.73 -2.04 -0.08
N LYS A 137 -16.38 -0.88 0.08
CA LYS A 137 -17.47 -0.73 1.06
C LYS A 137 -18.61 -1.70 0.81
N GLU A 138 -19.03 -1.90 -0.44
CA GLU A 138 -20.06 -2.88 -0.78
C GLU A 138 -19.63 -4.32 -0.44
N THR A 139 -18.37 -4.65 -0.70
CA THR A 139 -17.81 -5.99 -0.44
C THR A 139 -17.67 -6.26 1.07
N ALA A 140 -17.21 -5.26 1.82
CA ALA A 140 -16.91 -5.38 3.24
C ALA A 140 -18.09 -5.04 4.16
N ALA A 141 -19.17 -4.45 3.63
CA ALA A 141 -20.37 -4.08 4.40
C ALA A 141 -20.90 -5.19 5.33
N PRO A 142 -20.92 -6.48 4.95
CA PRO A 142 -21.38 -7.54 5.85
C PRO A 142 -20.50 -7.79 7.08
N TYR A 143 -19.32 -7.18 7.14
CA TYR A 143 -18.28 -7.46 8.14
C TYR A 143 -17.80 -6.20 8.90
N MET A 144 -18.46 -5.06 8.72
CA MET A 144 -18.08 -3.78 9.35
C MET A 144 -18.93 -3.39 10.58
N ASP A 145 -19.73 -4.32 11.11
CA ASP A 145 -20.48 -4.18 12.37
C ASP A 145 -19.69 -4.69 13.59
#